data_AF-A0A6V8ETS2-F1
#
_entry.id   AF-A0A6V8ETS2-F1
#
_cell.length_a   1.000
_cell.length_b   1.000
_cell.length_c   1.000
_cell.angle_alpha   90.00
_cell.angle_beta   90.00
_cell.angle_gamma   90.00
#
_symmetry.space_group_name_H-M   'P 1'
#
loop_
_entity.id
_entity.type
_entity.pdbx_description
1 polymer ?
#
loop_
_entity_poly.entity_id
_entity_poly.type
_entity_poly.pdbx_seq_one_letter_code
_entity_poly.pdbx_strand_id
1 'polypeptide(L)'
;MNGTVEGEARGVPMSMVNVTLPDGTVNEYAAGVTAGEVVTDALGKKHGCLAARINNVERDLSTPLTDDCDVEGILAESDEGIHILRHSAAHLLAQAVMELYPDAKPTIGPAIDRGFYYDFAMEPIGEGDLKPIEKKMHEIARRNLKVERVELDDQELREHFTSNPYKIEIIDDKLEDGDGSTIYKQGEWYDLCLGPHVSSTAKLMFSRLTSVSSAYWRGDQSREQLVRIYGIVEPTKEALKATLHRMEQAKLRDHRKLGKDLQLFHVDEEVGQGLILWTPRGAIVRQQLQD
;
A
#
# COMPACT_ATOMS: atom_id res chain seq x y z
N MET A 1 -58.72 -40.10 8.39
CA MET A 1 -58.55 -38.84 7.63
C MET A 1 -57.69 -37.91 8.48
N ASN A 2 -56.37 -38.04 8.40
CA ASN A 2 -55.44 -37.07 9.00
C ASN A 2 -54.74 -36.38 7.84
N GLY A 3 -55.10 -35.12 7.62
CA GLY A 3 -54.56 -34.29 6.56
C GLY A 3 -53.14 -33.86 6.89
N THR A 4 -52.24 -34.14 5.95
CA THR A 4 -50.94 -33.52 5.78
C THR A 4 -51.14 -32.02 5.50
N VAL A 5 -50.51 -31.17 6.31
CA VAL A 5 -50.30 -29.76 5.97
C VAL A 5 -48.85 -29.64 5.55
N GLU A 6 -48.61 -29.74 4.25
CA GLU A 6 -47.33 -29.34 3.65
C GLU A 6 -47.30 -27.82 3.57
N GLY A 7 -46.48 -27.20 4.41
CA GLY A 7 -46.15 -25.78 4.30
C GLY A 7 -45.10 -25.59 3.21
N GLU A 8 -45.52 -25.13 2.03
CA GLU A 8 -44.61 -24.61 1.01
C GLU A 8 -43.85 -23.40 1.59
N ALA A 9 -42.55 -23.56 1.80
CA ALA A 9 -41.65 -22.46 2.04
C ALA A 9 -41.60 -21.59 0.79
N ARG A 10 -42.31 -20.45 0.80
CA ARG A 10 -42.20 -19.42 -0.24
C ARG A 10 -40.78 -18.86 -0.20
N GLY A 11 -39.95 -19.29 -1.15
CA GLY A 11 -38.63 -18.71 -1.38
C GLY A 11 -38.77 -17.22 -1.70
N VAL A 12 -38.03 -16.39 -0.97
CA VAL A 12 -37.88 -14.97 -1.32
C VAL A 12 -37.23 -14.92 -2.71
N PRO A 13 -37.79 -14.21 -3.70
CA PRO A 13 -37.16 -14.10 -5.01
C PRO A 13 -35.79 -13.44 -4.85
N MET A 14 -34.73 -14.15 -5.23
CA MET A 14 -33.39 -13.55 -5.30
C MET A 14 -33.41 -12.52 -6.42
N SER A 15 -33.14 -11.26 -6.09
CA SER A 15 -32.90 -10.22 -7.09
C SER A 15 -31.63 -10.58 -7.86
N MET A 16 -31.66 -10.42 -9.17
CA MET A 16 -30.53 -10.66 -10.06
C MET A 16 -29.91 -9.32 -10.48
N VAL A 17 -28.62 -9.33 -10.77
CA VAL A 17 -27.87 -8.20 -11.34
C VAL A 17 -27.16 -8.62 -12.62
N ASN A 18 -27.17 -7.75 -13.61
CA ASN A 18 -26.44 -7.92 -14.86
C ASN A 18 -25.04 -7.33 -14.70
N VAL A 19 -24.02 -8.16 -14.95
CA VAL A 19 -22.63 -7.73 -14.88
C VAL A 19 -21.98 -7.84 -16.26
N THR A 20 -21.54 -6.70 -16.79
CA THR A 20 -20.81 -6.61 -18.06
C THR A 20 -19.33 -6.83 -17.83
N LEU A 21 -18.72 -7.72 -18.61
CA LEU A 21 -17.30 -8.01 -18.60
C LEU A 21 -16.56 -7.22 -19.70
N PRO A 22 -15.21 -7.11 -19.65
CA PRO A 22 -14.43 -6.32 -20.61
C PRO A 22 -14.55 -6.77 -22.07
N ASP A 23 -14.93 -8.03 -22.31
CA ASP A 23 -15.17 -8.59 -23.65
C ASP A 23 -16.57 -8.26 -24.21
N GLY A 24 -17.39 -7.53 -23.44
CA GLY A 24 -18.77 -7.19 -23.77
C GLY A 24 -19.79 -8.27 -23.41
N THR A 25 -19.35 -9.39 -22.84
CA THR A 25 -20.26 -10.43 -22.35
C THR A 25 -21.02 -9.92 -21.14
N VAL A 26 -22.33 -10.17 -21.09
CA VAL A 26 -23.19 -9.84 -19.95
C VAL A 26 -23.61 -11.14 -19.28
N ASN A 27 -23.25 -11.30 -18.02
CA ASN A 27 -23.60 -12.45 -17.20
C ASN A 27 -24.57 -12.02 -16.09
N GLU A 28 -25.49 -12.91 -15.73
CA GLU A 28 -26.48 -12.68 -14.68
C GLU A 28 -26.03 -13.37 -13.39
N TYR A 29 -26.00 -12.62 -12.28
CA TYR A 29 -25.63 -13.12 -10.96
C TYR A 29 -26.69 -12.77 -9.91
N ALA A 30 -26.74 -13.52 -8.82
CA ALA A 30 -27.55 -13.14 -7.67
C ALA A 30 -27.01 -11.85 -7.04
N ALA A 31 -27.89 -10.90 -6.72
CA ALA A 31 -27.52 -9.67 -6.05
C ALA A 31 -26.81 -9.97 -4.71
N GLY A 32 -25.74 -9.23 -4.44
CA GLY A 32 -24.83 -9.45 -3.32
C GLY A 32 -23.61 -10.31 -3.67
N VAL A 33 -23.52 -10.87 -4.89
CA VAL A 33 -22.28 -11.47 -5.40
C VAL A 33 -21.13 -10.47 -5.27
N THR A 34 -19.94 -10.94 -4.89
CA THR A 34 -18.78 -10.05 -4.78
C THR A 34 -18.08 -9.87 -6.11
N ALA A 35 -17.42 -8.73 -6.30
CA ALA A 35 -16.59 -8.49 -7.48
C ALA A 35 -15.51 -9.59 -7.68
N GLY A 36 -14.97 -10.13 -6.59
CA GLY A 36 -14.02 -11.24 -6.62
C GLY A 36 -14.61 -12.57 -7.10
N GLU A 37 -15.88 -12.85 -6.77
CA GLU A 37 -16.58 -14.02 -7.28
C GLU A 37 -16.83 -13.89 -8.79
N VAL A 38 -17.28 -12.73 -9.26
CA VAL A 38 -17.44 -12.45 -10.70
C VAL A 38 -16.11 -12.58 -11.44
N VAL A 39 -15.04 -11.96 -10.93
CA VAL A 39 -13.69 -12.06 -11.53
C VAL A 39 -13.21 -13.52 -11.56
N THR A 40 -13.48 -14.29 -10.51
CA THR A 40 -13.11 -15.72 -10.44
C THR A 40 -13.89 -16.56 -11.46
N ASP A 41 -15.17 -16.26 -11.66
CA ASP A 41 -16.03 -16.92 -12.65
C ASP A 41 -15.54 -16.64 -14.08
N ALA A 42 -15.24 -15.37 -14.38
CA ALA A 42 -14.78 -14.93 -15.71
C ALA A 42 -13.35 -15.40 -16.07
N LEU A 43 -12.40 -15.29 -15.14
CA LEU A 43 -10.97 -15.48 -15.40
C LEU A 43 -10.38 -16.75 -14.75
N GLY A 44 -11.16 -17.45 -13.93
CA GLY A 44 -10.74 -18.62 -13.16
C GLY A 44 -10.00 -18.28 -11.86
N LYS A 45 -9.87 -19.27 -10.96
CA LYS A 45 -9.29 -19.11 -9.60
C LYS A 45 -7.85 -18.58 -9.52
N LYS A 46 -7.11 -18.59 -10.63
CA LYS A 46 -5.71 -18.12 -10.70
C LYS A 46 -5.59 -16.81 -11.48
N HIS A 47 -6.65 -16.01 -11.48
CA HIS A 47 -6.74 -14.74 -12.22
C HIS A 47 -5.68 -13.69 -11.85
N GLY A 48 -5.06 -13.76 -10.66
CA GLY A 48 -3.97 -12.85 -10.28
C GLY A 48 -4.40 -11.43 -9.92
N CYS A 49 -5.69 -11.13 -9.96
CA CYS A 49 -6.22 -9.80 -9.63
C CYS A 49 -6.13 -9.51 -8.12
N LEU A 50 -5.97 -8.22 -7.78
CA LEU A 50 -5.88 -7.71 -6.42
C LEU A 50 -7.15 -7.01 -5.97
N ALA A 51 -7.77 -6.30 -6.91
CA ALA A 51 -8.97 -5.49 -6.78
C ALA A 51 -9.79 -5.60 -8.08
N ALA A 52 -10.90 -4.90 -8.14
CA ALA A 52 -11.70 -4.77 -9.36
C ALA A 52 -12.06 -3.31 -9.61
N ARG A 53 -12.30 -2.98 -10.87
CA ARG A 53 -12.91 -1.73 -11.32
C ARG A 53 -14.39 -2.01 -11.52
N ILE A 54 -15.23 -1.31 -10.75
CA ILE A 54 -16.69 -1.39 -10.83
C ILE A 54 -17.19 -0.06 -11.36
N ASN A 55 -17.81 -0.03 -12.54
CA ASN A 55 -18.24 1.22 -13.21
C ASN A 55 -17.13 2.28 -13.26
N ASN A 56 -15.91 1.87 -13.64
CA ASN A 56 -14.70 2.71 -13.69
C ASN A 56 -14.13 3.18 -12.33
N VAL A 57 -14.64 2.69 -11.20
CA VAL A 57 -14.13 3.02 -9.86
C VAL A 57 -13.41 1.81 -9.25
N GLU A 58 -12.19 2.01 -8.75
CA GLU A 58 -11.43 0.96 -8.07
C GLU A 58 -12.08 0.56 -6.74
N ARG A 59 -12.31 -0.73 -6.54
CA ARG A 59 -12.99 -1.31 -5.38
C ARG A 59 -12.35 -2.65 -4.98
N ASP A 60 -12.50 -3.02 -3.72
CA ASP A 60 -11.99 -4.30 -3.23
C ASP A 60 -12.70 -5.48 -3.91
N LEU A 61 -12.02 -6.62 -4.02
CA LEU A 61 -12.65 -7.85 -4.50
C LEU A 61 -13.80 -8.32 -3.60
N SER A 62 -13.86 -7.87 -2.34
CA SER A 62 -14.95 -8.19 -1.41
C SER A 62 -16.18 -7.30 -1.59
N THR A 63 -16.16 -6.29 -2.47
CA THR A 63 -17.30 -5.39 -2.66
C THR A 63 -18.51 -6.16 -3.22
N PRO A 64 -19.66 -6.16 -2.54
CA PRO A 64 -20.89 -6.77 -3.04
C PRO A 64 -21.51 -5.92 -4.15
N LEU A 65 -22.04 -6.59 -5.18
CA LEU A 65 -22.70 -5.97 -6.32
C LEU A 65 -24.21 -6.06 -6.11
N THR A 66 -24.88 -4.91 -6.00
CA THR A 66 -26.32 -4.83 -5.71
C THR A 66 -27.15 -4.27 -6.87
N ASP A 67 -26.48 -3.62 -7.83
CA ASP A 67 -27.06 -3.06 -9.03
C ASP A 67 -26.27 -3.54 -10.27
N ASP A 68 -26.88 -3.40 -11.45
CA ASP A 68 -26.23 -3.67 -12.73
C ASP A 68 -24.96 -2.81 -12.88
N CYS A 69 -23.86 -3.45 -13.32
CA CYS A 69 -22.56 -2.78 -13.39
C CYS A 69 -21.59 -3.42 -14.38
N ASP A 70 -20.53 -2.68 -14.70
CA ASP A 70 -19.36 -3.20 -15.40
C ASP A 70 -18.30 -3.63 -14.38
N VAL A 71 -17.70 -4.81 -14.56
CA VAL A 71 -16.64 -5.33 -13.68
C VAL A 71 -15.39 -5.74 -14.48
N GLU A 72 -14.25 -5.18 -14.11
CA GLU A 72 -12.93 -5.53 -14.66
C GLU A 72 -11.94 -5.86 -13.53
N GLY A 73 -11.23 -6.99 -13.64
CA GLY A 73 -10.23 -7.38 -12.64
C GLY A 73 -8.92 -6.59 -12.79
N ILE A 74 -8.39 -6.05 -11.70
CA ILE A 74 -7.11 -5.32 -11.68
C ILE A 74 -5.97 -6.30 -11.37
N LEU A 75 -5.16 -6.61 -12.39
CA LEU A 75 -4.02 -7.54 -12.29
C LEU A 75 -2.90 -6.98 -11.41
N ALA A 76 -2.20 -7.84 -10.67
CA ALA A 76 -1.13 -7.44 -9.76
C ALA A 76 0.06 -6.76 -10.48
N GLU A 77 0.28 -7.09 -11.74
CA GLU A 77 1.36 -6.57 -12.58
C GLU A 77 1.00 -5.27 -13.32
N SER A 78 -0.27 -4.83 -13.28
CA SER A 78 -0.70 -3.53 -13.84
C SER A 78 -0.18 -2.38 -12.98
N ASP A 79 -0.13 -1.16 -13.53
CA ASP A 79 0.30 0.03 -12.78
C ASP A 79 -0.60 0.27 -11.55
N GLU A 80 -1.92 0.12 -11.72
CA GLU A 80 -2.91 0.19 -10.64
C GLU A 80 -2.71 -0.94 -9.61
N GLY A 81 -2.48 -2.17 -10.07
CA GLY A 81 -2.21 -3.31 -9.18
C GLY A 81 -0.94 -3.12 -8.34
N ILE A 82 0.12 -2.58 -8.95
CA ILE A 82 1.36 -2.25 -8.26
C ILE A 82 1.13 -1.13 -7.22
N HIS A 83 0.32 -0.13 -7.54
CA HIS A 83 -0.07 0.91 -6.59
C HIS A 83 -0.81 0.29 -5.38
N ILE A 84 -1.78 -0.59 -5.60
CA ILE A 84 -2.53 -1.30 -4.56
C ILE A 84 -1.61 -2.18 -3.70
N LEU A 85 -0.64 -2.88 -4.31
CA LEU A 85 0.37 -3.65 -3.58
C LEU A 85 1.17 -2.77 -2.65
N ARG A 86 1.71 -1.65 -3.16
CA ARG A 86 2.53 -0.71 -2.40
C ARG A 86 1.75 -0.12 -1.24
N HIS A 87 0.52 0.29 -1.50
CA HIS A 87 -0.36 0.85 -0.49
C HIS A 87 -0.68 -0.17 0.62
N SER A 88 -0.99 -1.42 0.24
CA SER A 88 -1.21 -2.51 1.18
C SER A 88 0.06 -2.90 1.96
N ALA A 89 1.23 -2.84 1.32
CA ALA A 89 2.50 -3.11 1.98
C ALA A 89 2.89 -2.03 3.00
N ALA A 90 2.44 -0.78 2.81
CA ALA A 90 2.55 0.26 3.83
C ALA A 90 1.77 -0.13 5.09
N HIS A 91 0.54 -0.64 4.95
CA HIS A 91 -0.22 -1.13 6.11
C HIS A 91 0.45 -2.35 6.77
N LEU A 92 1.00 -3.28 5.99
CA LEU A 92 1.78 -4.41 6.53
C LEU A 92 2.97 -3.93 7.36
N LEU A 93 3.68 -2.89 6.90
CA LEU A 93 4.76 -2.26 7.63
C LEU A 93 4.26 -1.64 8.93
N ALA A 94 3.16 -0.88 8.89
CA ALA A 94 2.59 -0.27 10.11
C ALA A 94 2.18 -1.32 11.15
N GLN A 95 1.52 -2.40 10.73
CA GLN A 95 1.20 -3.52 11.62
C GLN A 95 2.46 -4.15 12.21
N ALA A 96 3.49 -4.39 11.39
CA ALA A 96 4.74 -4.98 11.85
C ALA A 96 5.49 -4.10 12.86
N VAL A 97 5.49 -2.78 12.64
CA VAL A 97 6.07 -1.82 13.59
C VAL A 97 5.27 -1.82 14.89
N MET A 98 3.94 -1.75 14.85
CA MET A 98 3.13 -1.77 16.08
C MET A 98 3.24 -3.07 16.88
N GLU A 99 3.45 -4.22 16.22
CA GLU A 99 3.71 -5.49 16.93
C GLU A 99 5.08 -5.52 17.63
N LEU A 100 6.07 -4.77 17.14
CA LEU A 100 7.42 -4.71 17.72
C LEU A 100 7.61 -3.52 18.68
N TYR A 101 6.90 -2.43 18.42
CA TYR A 101 6.96 -1.14 19.12
C TYR A 101 5.53 -0.71 19.46
N PRO A 102 4.94 -1.25 20.55
CA PRO A 102 3.52 -1.04 20.87
C PRO A 102 3.12 0.43 21.08
N ASP A 103 4.07 1.27 21.47
CA ASP A 103 3.86 2.71 21.70
C ASP A 103 3.97 3.55 20.41
N ALA A 104 4.38 2.95 19.29
CA ALA A 104 4.52 3.65 18.02
C ALA A 104 3.15 4.07 17.49
N LYS A 105 3.05 5.33 17.04
CA LYS A 105 1.83 5.88 16.46
C LYS A 105 2.00 6.01 14.95
N PRO A 106 1.37 5.14 14.13
CA PRO A 106 1.39 5.29 12.68
C PRO A 106 0.64 6.55 12.28
N THR A 107 1.21 7.31 11.34
CA THR A 107 0.64 8.56 10.82
C THR A 107 0.18 8.39 9.37
N ILE A 108 1.03 8.66 8.37
CA ILE A 108 0.72 8.57 6.94
C ILE A 108 1.66 7.55 6.27
N GLY A 109 1.09 6.70 5.42
CA GLY A 109 1.83 5.70 4.66
C GLY A 109 1.35 5.55 3.22
N PRO A 110 1.81 6.40 2.29
CA PRO A 110 1.34 6.37 0.91
C PRO A 110 2.16 5.39 0.07
N ALA A 111 1.54 4.92 -1.01
CA ALA A 111 2.29 4.38 -2.13
C ALA A 111 3.02 5.53 -2.86
N ILE A 112 4.21 5.25 -3.35
CA ILE A 112 5.02 6.18 -4.15
C ILE A 112 5.55 5.46 -5.40
N ASP A 113 6.05 6.21 -6.38
CA ASP A 113 6.52 5.70 -7.68
C ASP A 113 7.49 4.51 -7.58
N ARG A 114 8.32 4.50 -6.53
CA ARG A 114 9.37 3.49 -6.34
C ARG A 114 9.19 2.66 -5.08
N GLY A 115 7.97 2.53 -4.57
CA GLY A 115 7.68 1.72 -3.39
C GLY A 115 6.61 2.32 -2.51
N PHE A 116 6.85 2.33 -1.21
CA PHE A 116 5.99 2.94 -0.21
C PHE A 116 6.85 3.46 0.93
N TYR A 117 6.27 4.31 1.77
CA TYR A 117 6.83 4.57 3.08
C TYR A 117 5.72 4.60 4.12
N TYR A 118 6.11 4.62 5.39
CA TYR A 118 5.21 4.93 6.49
C TYR A 118 5.94 5.76 7.54
N ASP A 119 5.27 6.81 8.01
CA ASP A 119 5.76 7.72 9.05
C ASP A 119 5.21 7.34 10.43
N PHE A 120 6.08 7.25 11.43
CA PHE A 120 5.74 6.87 12.79
C PHE A 120 6.20 7.94 13.78
N ALA A 121 5.33 8.33 14.70
CA ALA A 121 5.77 8.99 15.91
C ALA A 121 6.20 7.91 16.92
N MET A 122 7.52 7.75 17.05
CA MET A 122 8.16 6.76 17.91
C MET A 122 9.62 7.15 18.16
N GLU A 123 10.29 6.43 19.05
CA GLU A 123 11.74 6.58 19.24
C GLU A 123 12.51 6.35 17.94
N PRO A 124 13.57 7.14 17.66
CA PRO A 124 14.38 6.98 16.47
C PRO A 124 14.97 5.58 16.34
N ILE A 125 14.94 5.02 15.13
CA ILE A 125 15.56 3.74 14.79
C ILE A 125 16.63 3.91 13.71
N GLY A 126 17.55 2.96 13.60
CA GLY A 126 18.61 2.93 12.58
C GLY A 126 18.41 1.86 11.52
N GLU A 127 19.36 1.77 10.57
CA GLU A 127 19.32 0.75 9.51
C GLU A 127 19.33 -0.69 10.06
N GLY A 128 19.93 -0.91 11.25
CA GLY A 128 19.98 -2.21 11.92
C GLY A 128 18.60 -2.75 12.32
N ASP A 129 17.64 -1.86 12.60
CA ASP A 129 16.29 -2.19 13.06
C ASP A 129 15.36 -2.61 11.92
N LEU A 130 15.72 -2.29 10.67
CA LEU A 130 14.93 -2.66 9.49
C LEU A 130 14.83 -4.18 9.32
N LYS A 131 15.87 -4.93 9.67
CA LYS A 131 15.88 -6.40 9.49
C LYS A 131 14.89 -7.10 10.42
N PRO A 132 14.82 -6.80 11.73
CA PRO A 132 13.74 -7.26 12.59
C PRO A 132 12.33 -6.89 12.09
N ILE A 133 12.11 -5.65 11.66
CA ILE A 133 10.81 -5.18 11.17
C ILE A 133 10.41 -5.93 9.89
N GLU A 134 11.31 -6.08 8.94
CA GLU A 134 11.08 -6.84 7.71
C GLU A 134 10.76 -8.31 8.01
N LYS A 135 11.49 -8.93 8.95
CA LYS A 135 11.18 -10.29 9.39
C LYS A 135 9.76 -10.38 9.95
N LYS A 136 9.35 -9.40 10.77
CA LYS A 136 7.99 -9.31 11.29
C LYS A 136 6.98 -9.17 10.14
N MET A 137 7.16 -8.26 9.19
CA MET A 137 6.29 -8.13 8.00
C MET A 137 6.09 -9.48 7.30
N HIS A 138 7.18 -10.24 7.11
CA HIS A 138 7.11 -11.57 6.49
C HIS A 138 6.44 -12.62 7.38
N GLU A 139 6.58 -12.55 8.70
CA GLU A 139 5.80 -13.39 9.63
C GLU A 139 4.30 -13.10 9.46
N ILE A 140 3.91 -11.82 9.42
CA ILE A 140 2.52 -11.40 9.22
C ILE A 140 1.97 -11.89 7.88
N ALA A 141 2.71 -11.70 6.79
CA ALA A 141 2.31 -12.17 5.46
C ALA A 141 2.08 -13.69 5.44
N ARG A 142 2.90 -14.47 6.16
CA ARG A 142 2.72 -15.94 6.29
C ARG A 142 1.51 -16.34 7.11
N ARG A 143 1.00 -15.48 8.01
CA ARG A 143 -0.26 -15.73 8.72
C ARG A 143 -1.46 -15.70 7.78
N ASN A 144 -1.33 -15.11 6.57
CA ASN A 144 -2.39 -15.06 5.56
C ASN A 144 -3.70 -14.47 6.13
N LEU A 145 -3.55 -13.39 6.89
CA LEU A 145 -4.68 -12.65 7.45
C LEU A 145 -5.53 -12.07 6.32
N LYS A 146 -6.85 -12.25 6.42
CA LYS A 146 -7.84 -11.56 5.59
C LYS A 146 -7.73 -10.06 5.85
N VAL A 147 -7.81 -9.28 4.77
CA VAL A 147 -7.89 -7.82 4.83
C VAL A 147 -9.33 -7.44 4.58
N GLU A 148 -9.93 -6.68 5.50
CA GLU A 148 -11.37 -6.39 5.49
C GLU A 148 -11.59 -4.88 5.57
N ARG A 149 -12.33 -4.35 4.59
CA ARG A 149 -12.86 -2.99 4.65
C ARG A 149 -14.03 -2.95 5.62
N VAL A 150 -14.04 -1.97 6.51
CA VAL A 150 -15.14 -1.70 7.44
C VAL A 150 -15.53 -0.24 7.30
N GLU A 151 -16.80 0.00 7.02
CA GLU A 151 -17.42 1.32 7.07
C GLU A 151 -17.76 1.61 8.52
N LEU A 152 -17.32 2.75 9.04
CA LEU A 152 -17.59 3.19 10.41
C LEU A 152 -18.15 4.61 10.37
N ASP A 153 -18.96 4.96 11.36
CA ASP A 153 -19.36 6.35 11.53
C ASP A 153 -18.25 7.20 12.21
N ASP A 154 -18.44 8.52 12.21
CA ASP A 154 -17.47 9.47 12.74
C ASP A 154 -17.15 9.23 14.22
N GLN A 155 -18.15 8.82 15.01
CA GLN A 155 -17.98 8.57 16.43
C GLN A 155 -17.13 7.31 16.63
N GLU A 156 -17.47 6.22 15.93
CA GLU A 156 -16.74 4.96 15.96
C GLU A 156 -15.27 5.18 15.54
N LEU A 157 -15.01 5.94 14.48
CA LEU A 157 -13.65 6.28 14.06
C LEU A 157 -12.85 7.00 15.17
N ARG A 158 -13.44 8.01 15.80
CA ARG A 158 -12.77 8.77 16.87
C ARG A 158 -12.50 7.92 18.11
N GLU A 159 -13.41 6.98 18.42
CA GLU A 159 -13.21 6.03 19.50
C GLU A 159 -12.06 5.07 19.18
N HIS A 160 -12.00 4.55 17.96
CA HIS A 160 -10.93 3.67 17.48
C HIS A 160 -9.55 4.34 17.50
N PHE A 161 -9.46 5.61 17.11
CA PHE A 161 -8.18 6.32 16.97
C PHE A 161 -7.88 7.30 18.12
N THR A 162 -8.63 7.26 19.22
CA THR A 162 -8.50 8.21 20.34
C THR A 162 -7.08 8.34 20.91
N SER A 163 -6.29 7.26 20.87
CA SER A 163 -4.91 7.24 21.37
C SER A 163 -3.88 7.79 20.37
N ASN A 164 -4.28 8.04 19.12
CA ASN A 164 -3.41 8.48 18.03
C ASN A 164 -3.83 9.88 17.52
N PRO A 165 -3.25 10.96 18.07
CA PRO A 165 -3.64 12.33 17.72
C PRO A 165 -3.45 12.66 16.22
N TYR A 166 -2.47 12.03 15.56
CA TYR A 166 -2.26 12.22 14.12
C TYR A 166 -3.42 11.69 13.29
N LYS A 167 -4.02 10.55 13.68
CA LYS A 167 -5.18 9.98 13.00
C LYS A 167 -6.43 10.81 13.25
N ILE A 168 -6.59 11.38 14.45
CA ILE A 168 -7.66 12.33 14.74
C ILE A 168 -7.57 13.55 13.84
N GLU A 169 -6.39 14.16 13.69
CA GLU A 169 -6.19 15.29 12.74
C GLU A 169 -6.56 14.90 11.30
N ILE A 170 -6.21 13.68 10.85
CA ILE A 170 -6.58 13.22 9.49
C ILE A 170 -8.09 13.01 9.36
N ILE A 171 -8.75 12.49 10.39
CA ILE A 171 -10.20 12.29 10.40
C ILE A 171 -10.90 13.64 10.32
N ASP A 172 -10.46 14.62 11.10
CA ASP A 172 -11.02 15.99 11.08
C ASP A 172 -10.95 16.58 9.67
N ASP A 173 -9.80 16.52 9.00
CA ASP A 173 -9.63 17.02 7.63
C ASP A 173 -10.57 16.31 6.63
N LYS A 174 -10.63 14.98 6.67
CA LYS A 174 -11.42 14.20 5.68
C LYS A 174 -12.92 14.41 5.81
N LEU A 175 -13.40 14.58 7.04
CA LEU A 175 -14.82 14.85 7.29
C LEU A 175 -15.23 16.24 6.77
N GLU A 176 -14.33 17.22 6.83
CA GLU A 176 -14.57 18.53 6.20
C GLU A 176 -14.66 18.44 4.67
N ASP A 177 -13.85 17.57 4.05
CA ASP A 177 -13.83 17.34 2.60
C ASP A 177 -14.99 16.47 2.09
N GLY A 178 -15.74 15.82 2.98
CA GLY A 178 -16.87 14.95 2.63
C GLY A 178 -16.46 13.55 2.14
N ASP A 179 -15.23 13.14 2.39
CA ASP A 179 -14.73 11.81 2.06
C ASP A 179 -15.24 10.76 3.06
N GLY A 180 -15.46 9.54 2.57
CA GLY A 180 -15.96 8.43 3.40
C GLY A 180 -15.03 8.03 4.56
N SER A 181 -15.63 7.52 5.63
CA SER A 181 -15.01 7.12 6.89
C SER A 181 -14.76 5.60 6.94
N THR A 182 -13.66 5.14 6.35
CA THR A 182 -13.34 3.70 6.35
C THR A 182 -12.04 3.32 7.02
N ILE A 183 -12.04 2.12 7.60
CA ILE A 183 -10.85 1.43 8.07
C ILE A 183 -10.62 0.13 7.30
N TYR A 184 -9.37 -0.31 7.28
CA TYR A 184 -9.00 -1.64 6.83
C TYR A 184 -8.42 -2.44 7.99
N LYS A 185 -9.02 -3.58 8.27
CA LYS A 185 -8.65 -4.51 9.34
C LYS A 185 -7.82 -5.68 8.80
N GLN A 186 -6.77 -6.08 9.53
CA GLN A 186 -5.86 -7.19 9.22
C GLN A 186 -5.58 -8.00 10.50
N GLY A 187 -6.45 -8.97 10.79
CA GLY A 187 -6.47 -9.61 12.11
C GLY A 187 -6.91 -8.58 13.16
N GLU A 188 -6.17 -8.43 14.26
CA GLU A 188 -6.53 -7.48 15.33
C GLU A 188 -6.11 -6.02 15.04
N TRP A 189 -5.27 -5.81 14.03
CA TRP A 189 -4.80 -4.48 13.65
C TRP A 189 -5.72 -3.84 12.63
N TYR A 190 -5.83 -2.52 12.65
CA TYR A 190 -6.60 -1.75 11.67
C TYR A 190 -5.98 -0.37 11.43
N ASP A 191 -6.33 0.24 10.31
CA ASP A 191 -5.89 1.59 9.96
C ASP A 191 -6.90 2.34 9.09
N LEU A 192 -6.89 3.67 9.21
CA LEU A 192 -7.76 4.59 8.49
C LEU A 192 -7.33 4.66 7.03
N CYS A 193 -8.18 4.19 6.13
CA CYS A 193 -7.87 4.16 4.71
C CYS A 193 -9.11 3.95 3.84
N LEU A 194 -9.11 4.54 2.64
CA LEU A 194 -10.15 4.40 1.62
C LEU A 194 -9.94 3.22 0.67
N GLY A 195 -8.74 2.62 0.66
CA GLY A 195 -8.39 1.50 -0.22
C GLY A 195 -8.43 1.83 -1.73
N PRO A 196 -8.58 0.81 -2.59
CA PRO A 196 -8.71 -0.61 -2.25
C PRO A 196 -7.40 -1.24 -1.73
N HIS A 197 -7.52 -2.43 -1.15
CA HIS A 197 -6.39 -3.23 -0.65
C HIS A 197 -6.38 -4.65 -1.22
N VAL A 198 -5.24 -5.33 -1.07
CA VAL A 198 -5.15 -6.76 -1.33
C VAL A 198 -6.12 -7.54 -0.41
N SER A 199 -6.72 -8.62 -0.91
CA SER A 199 -7.64 -9.45 -0.11
C SER A 199 -6.99 -10.21 1.06
N SER A 200 -5.67 -10.39 1.04
CA SER A 200 -4.92 -11.05 2.11
C SER A 200 -3.48 -10.55 2.19
N THR A 201 -2.96 -10.49 3.41
CA THR A 201 -1.54 -10.21 3.71
C THR A 201 -0.55 -11.14 3.01
N ALA A 202 -0.95 -12.35 2.62
CA ALA A 202 -0.06 -13.27 1.90
C ALA A 202 0.37 -12.73 0.53
N LYS A 203 -0.42 -11.86 -0.10
CA LYS A 203 -0.07 -11.20 -1.36
C LYS A 203 1.13 -10.22 -1.22
N LEU A 204 1.56 -9.91 0.00
CA LEU A 204 2.60 -8.93 0.33
C LEU A 204 3.92 -9.58 0.76
N MET A 205 4.05 -10.90 0.57
CA MET A 205 5.22 -11.69 0.97
C MET A 205 6.53 -11.20 0.31
N PHE A 206 6.46 -10.64 -0.90
CA PHE A 206 7.65 -10.17 -1.64
C PHE A 206 7.90 -8.68 -1.41
N SER A 207 8.01 -8.31 -0.14
CA SER A 207 8.36 -6.96 0.31
C SER A 207 9.79 -6.88 0.87
N ARG A 208 10.42 -5.71 0.76
CA ARG A 208 11.77 -5.41 1.25
C ARG A 208 11.83 -3.99 1.81
N LEU A 209 12.40 -3.81 2.99
CA LEU A 209 12.71 -2.48 3.53
C LEU A 209 14.03 -1.96 2.95
N THR A 210 14.07 -0.67 2.64
CA THR A 210 15.15 -0.06 1.85
C THR A 210 15.97 0.94 2.63
N SER A 211 15.33 1.81 3.40
CA SER A 211 16.01 2.83 4.22
C SER A 211 15.08 3.33 5.32
N VAL A 212 15.69 4.01 6.31
CA VAL A 212 15.01 4.81 7.31
C VAL A 212 15.53 6.25 7.25
N SER A 213 14.67 7.22 7.51
CA SER A 213 15.02 8.64 7.59
C SER A 213 14.13 9.35 8.59
N SER A 214 14.50 10.56 9.01
CA SER A 214 13.57 11.44 9.73
C SER A 214 12.67 12.20 8.75
N ALA A 215 11.40 12.37 9.13
CA ALA A 215 10.45 13.29 8.50
C ALA A 215 9.89 14.26 9.56
N TYR A 216 9.07 15.20 9.14
CA TYR A 216 8.29 16.04 10.03
C TYR A 216 6.81 15.90 9.69
N TRP A 217 5.95 15.98 10.69
CA TRP A 217 4.51 15.88 10.47
C TRP A 217 4.04 16.96 9.48
N ARG A 218 3.32 16.53 8.44
CA ARG A 218 2.91 17.34 7.27
C ARG A 218 4.05 18.08 6.55
N GLY A 219 5.30 17.66 6.75
CA GLY A 219 6.48 18.33 6.18
C GLY A 219 6.83 19.65 6.85
N ASP A 220 6.19 20.00 7.97
CA ASP A 220 6.44 21.23 8.70
C ASP A 220 7.53 21.03 9.76
N GLN A 221 8.69 21.66 9.57
CA GLN A 221 9.85 21.54 10.47
C GLN A 221 9.58 22.09 11.88
N SER A 222 8.52 22.87 12.08
CA SER A 222 8.11 23.32 13.42
C SER A 222 7.29 22.29 14.19
N ARG A 223 6.84 21.22 13.52
CA ARG A 223 6.03 20.13 14.08
C ARG A 223 6.89 18.94 14.48
N GLU A 224 6.22 17.93 15.03
CA GLU A 224 6.84 16.72 15.55
C GLU A 224 7.68 16.00 14.51
N GLN A 225 8.89 15.59 14.92
CA GLN A 225 9.76 14.75 14.10
C GLN A 225 9.24 13.31 14.11
N LEU A 226 9.21 12.69 12.94
CA LEU A 226 8.72 11.33 12.70
C LEU A 226 9.83 10.44 12.15
N VAL A 227 9.70 9.15 12.38
CA VAL A 227 10.52 8.10 11.76
C VAL A 227 9.84 7.64 10.49
N ARG A 228 10.47 7.88 9.34
CA ARG A 228 10.01 7.42 8.03
C ARG A 228 10.75 6.17 7.62
N ILE A 229 10.01 5.09 7.37
CA ILE A 229 10.57 3.82 6.89
C ILE A 229 10.13 3.59 5.45
N TYR A 230 11.09 3.38 4.54
CA TYR A 230 10.82 3.12 3.12
C TYR A 230 10.90 1.63 2.81
N GLY A 231 10.01 1.16 1.92
CA GLY A 231 10.00 -0.20 1.43
C GLY A 231 9.59 -0.31 -0.03
N ILE A 232 9.81 -1.48 -0.59
CA ILE A 232 9.33 -1.89 -1.92
C ILE A 232 8.56 -3.20 -1.78
N VAL A 233 7.66 -3.45 -2.71
CA VAL A 233 6.91 -4.69 -2.83
C VAL A 233 6.70 -4.98 -4.31
N GLU A 234 6.73 -6.26 -4.67
CA GLU A 234 6.53 -6.73 -6.04
C GLU A 234 5.55 -7.93 -6.02
N PRO A 235 4.84 -8.22 -7.12
CA PRO A 235 3.86 -9.30 -7.16
C PRO A 235 4.50 -10.69 -7.06
N THR A 236 5.77 -10.82 -7.43
CA THR A 236 6.51 -12.10 -7.44
C THR A 236 7.91 -11.96 -6.87
N LYS A 237 8.47 -13.10 -6.44
CA LYS A 237 9.85 -13.18 -5.95
C LYS A 237 10.86 -12.80 -7.03
N GLU A 238 10.59 -13.18 -8.27
CA GLU A 238 11.43 -12.92 -9.44
C GLU A 238 11.43 -11.43 -9.76
N ALA A 239 10.26 -10.77 -9.73
CA ALA A 239 10.14 -9.33 -9.89
C ALA A 239 10.90 -8.58 -8.79
N LEU A 240 10.75 -8.99 -7.52
CA LEU A 240 11.53 -8.41 -6.40
C LEU A 240 13.03 -8.54 -6.62
N LYS A 241 13.51 -9.72 -7.00
CA LYS A 241 14.93 -9.93 -7.28
C LYS A 241 15.41 -9.04 -8.42
N ALA A 242 14.63 -8.89 -9.49
CA ALA A 242 14.95 -8.03 -10.61
C ALA A 242 15.01 -6.54 -10.19
N THR A 243 14.04 -6.07 -9.40
CA THR A 243 14.02 -4.71 -8.86
C THR A 243 15.22 -4.44 -7.98
N LEU A 244 15.53 -5.32 -7.04
CA LEU A 244 16.71 -5.17 -6.17
C LEU A 244 18.02 -5.17 -6.97
N HIS A 245 18.12 -5.99 -8.02
CA HIS A 245 19.28 -5.98 -8.90
C HIS A 245 19.40 -4.64 -9.65
N ARG A 246 18.31 -4.10 -10.20
CA ARG A 246 18.30 -2.77 -10.84
C ARG A 246 18.72 -1.66 -9.88
N MET A 247 18.25 -1.70 -8.64
CA MET A 247 18.63 -0.74 -7.60
C MET A 247 20.13 -0.80 -7.30
N GLU A 248 20.71 -2.00 -7.20
CA GLU A 248 22.15 -2.16 -6.99
C GLU A 248 22.97 -1.64 -8.18
N GLN A 249 22.52 -1.96 -9.40
CA GLN A 249 23.14 -1.43 -10.62
C GLN A 249 23.07 0.10 -10.70
N ALA A 250 21.97 0.71 -10.25
CA ALA A 250 21.84 2.16 -10.17
C ALA A 250 22.79 2.77 -9.12
N LYS A 251 22.92 2.16 -7.93
CA LYS A 251 23.86 2.59 -6.88
C LYS A 251 25.31 2.55 -7.35
N LEU A 252 25.69 1.55 -8.15
CA LEU A 252 27.03 1.45 -8.74
C LEU A 252 27.34 2.57 -9.75
N ARG A 253 26.31 3.21 -10.30
CA ARG A 253 26.41 4.30 -11.29
C ARG A 253 26.07 5.67 -10.71
N ASP A 254 25.96 5.77 -9.40
CA ASP A 254 25.71 7.03 -8.71
C ASP A 254 26.91 7.97 -8.91
N HIS A 255 26.67 9.17 -9.46
CA HIS A 255 27.72 10.15 -9.73
C HIS A 255 28.48 10.58 -8.47
N ARG A 256 27.88 10.47 -7.27
CA ARG A 256 28.54 10.77 -5.99
C ARG A 256 29.56 9.69 -5.65
N LYS A 257 29.20 8.44 -5.88
CA LYS A 257 30.10 7.29 -5.72
C LYS A 257 31.22 7.34 -6.75
N LEU A 258 30.87 7.42 -8.03
CA LEU A 258 31.84 7.48 -9.12
C LEU A 258 32.72 8.73 -9.04
N GLY A 259 32.15 9.88 -8.70
CA GLY A 259 32.88 11.13 -8.52
C GLY A 259 33.94 11.04 -7.43
N LYS A 260 33.63 10.35 -6.31
CA LYS A 260 34.60 10.05 -5.26
C LYS A 260 35.65 9.03 -5.72
N ASP A 261 35.23 7.90 -6.27
CA ASP A 261 36.10 6.79 -6.67
C ASP A 261 37.09 7.19 -7.78
N LEU A 262 36.63 8.00 -8.74
CA LEU A 262 37.44 8.52 -9.85
C LEU A 262 38.14 9.85 -9.51
N GLN A 263 37.89 10.39 -8.31
CA GLN A 263 38.40 11.67 -7.82
C GLN A 263 38.09 12.81 -8.79
N LEU A 264 36.83 12.95 -9.23
CA LEU A 264 36.39 14.00 -10.14
C LEU A 264 36.02 15.29 -9.42
N PHE A 265 35.43 15.17 -8.23
CA PHE A 265 35.07 16.33 -7.42
C PHE A 265 35.14 15.99 -5.93
N HIS A 266 35.17 17.04 -5.11
CA HIS A 266 35.11 16.97 -3.67
C HIS A 266 34.03 17.92 -3.15
N VAL A 267 33.40 17.54 -2.04
CA VAL A 267 32.44 18.37 -1.31
C VAL A 267 33.02 18.53 0.08
N ASP A 268 33.29 19.77 0.46
CA ASP A 268 33.91 20.13 1.72
C ASP A 268 32.90 20.97 2.53
N GLU A 269 32.63 20.54 3.77
CA GLU A 269 31.67 21.21 4.65
C GLU A 269 32.16 22.60 5.10
N GLU A 270 33.48 22.81 5.22
CA GLU A 270 34.04 24.11 5.58
C GLU A 270 33.92 25.13 4.45
N VAL A 271 33.92 24.67 3.20
CA VAL A 271 33.72 25.53 2.03
C VAL A 271 32.25 25.91 1.89
N GLY A 272 31.34 24.95 2.09
CA GLY A 272 29.90 25.19 2.14
C GLY A 272 29.07 24.16 1.36
N GLN A 273 27.86 23.91 1.85
CA GLN A 273 26.94 22.94 1.26
C GLN A 273 26.54 23.33 -0.17
N GLY A 274 26.68 22.40 -1.11
CA GLY A 274 26.36 22.61 -2.53
C GLY A 274 27.48 23.25 -3.36
N LEU A 275 28.62 23.61 -2.75
CA LEU A 275 29.77 24.18 -3.46
C LEU A 275 30.75 23.08 -3.88
N ILE A 276 30.59 22.60 -5.12
CA ILE A 276 31.41 21.50 -5.66
C ILE A 276 32.82 21.99 -6.01
N LEU A 277 33.83 21.36 -5.40
CA LEU A 277 35.23 21.56 -5.73
C LEU A 277 35.66 20.58 -6.81
N TRP A 278 35.91 21.08 -8.02
CA TRP A 278 36.40 20.26 -9.12
C TRP A 278 37.88 19.94 -8.93
N THR A 279 38.23 18.65 -8.94
CA THR A 279 39.64 18.24 -8.98
C THR A 279 40.22 18.52 -10.36
N PRO A 280 41.55 18.46 -10.56
CA PRO A 280 42.13 18.55 -11.90
C PRO A 280 41.52 17.56 -12.91
N ARG A 281 41.15 16.35 -12.47
CA ARG A 281 40.53 15.33 -13.34
C ARG A 281 39.11 15.71 -13.74
N GLY A 282 38.28 16.13 -12.79
CA GLY A 282 36.92 16.56 -13.10
C GLY A 282 36.88 17.87 -13.88
N ALA A 283 37.84 18.77 -13.64
CA ALA A 283 37.99 20.01 -14.38
C ALA A 283 38.25 19.75 -15.87
N ILE A 284 39.07 18.75 -16.24
CA ILE A 284 39.28 18.34 -17.64
C ILE A 284 37.96 17.90 -18.28
N VAL A 285 37.20 17.02 -17.62
CA VAL A 285 35.90 16.55 -18.13
C VAL A 285 34.94 17.72 -18.32
N ARG A 286 34.86 18.62 -17.33
CA ARG A 286 34.03 19.81 -17.40
C ARG A 286 34.43 20.72 -18.55
N GLN A 287 35.72 20.96 -18.75
CA GLN A 287 36.23 21.81 -19.83
C GLN A 287 35.85 21.23 -21.20
N GLN A 288 36.03 19.92 -21.40
CA GLN A 288 35.62 19.25 -22.64
C GLN A 288 34.11 19.29 -22.92
N LEU A 289 33.27 19.49 -21.90
CA LEU A 289 31.82 19.67 -22.06
C LEU A 289 31.43 21.14 -22.33
N GLN A 290 32.30 22.09 -21.98
CA GLN A 290 32.07 23.52 -22.17
C GLN A 290 32.55 24.03 -23.54
N ASP A 291 33.63 23.41 -24.04
CA ASP A 291 34.17 23.63 -25.39
C ASP A 291 33.27 22.99 -26.47
#